data_AF-A0A6N8IGH7-F1
#
_entry.id   AF-A0A6N8IGH7-F1
#
_cell.length_a   1.000
_cell.length_b   1.000
_cell.length_c   1.000
_cell.angle_alpha   90.00
_cell.angle_beta   90.00
_cell.angle_gamma   90.00
#
_symmetry.space_group_name_H-M   'P 1'
#
loop_
_entity.id
_entity.type
_entity.pdbx_description
1 polymer ?
#
loop_
_entity_poly.entity_id
_entity_poly.type
_entity_poly.pdbx_seq_one_letter_code
_entity_poly.pdbx_strand_id
1 'polypeptide(L)'
;MGDILSIFSTKENAGLTKNLAYAATAQGMGFVSSIVMSLVIPKVLGLENYAYWQMFTLYSSYTGFAALGVNDGIYLRLGGMRYGELDKSGLKAQLSVIGISQVTVGALCLATLLASGISGDRLLVFLVVIVYGLLANNFVCLGYVFQSVNLTQVSSLASFFNKVLFLPLLASFIVLDIDSYISVVVAFILCQLVAFAYLLVCARDVIRARCGSLSKAARTCAADVRAGAKVMVAYYADSLVVGFTRMLTDWHLGLAVFGKLSFSFSLINFALNFIGQFAMVAFPVLKRLGEEGKREKYLEIRSVLHCFLPAVYLGYAPVLLILGWWLPEYRESLAYLGLVLPVCVYSCKANILFSTYLKMSRDEGLLCAVNVATMVANAALSATAILGTGSVGAASVGIVASLAARDFAFERIMAGRYGEPYVRDCVLEAVISAVFMAASWFLAAWSVLPVAAALAAFWWVERGQAAPLARGLAVRLRRERGSEQQYG
;
A
#
# COMPACT_ATOMS: atom_id res chain seq x y z
N MET A 1 9.65 32.50 -13.96
CA MET A 1 10.39 31.56 -14.86
C MET A 1 11.46 30.75 -14.12
N GLY A 2 12.12 31.29 -13.09
CA GLY A 2 13.08 30.56 -12.24
C GLY A 2 12.49 29.38 -11.45
N ASP A 3 11.28 29.51 -10.91
CA ASP A 3 10.63 28.42 -10.14
C ASP A 3 10.14 27.26 -11.02
N ILE A 4 9.76 27.50 -12.28
CA ILE A 4 9.33 26.45 -13.21
C ILE A 4 10.54 25.60 -13.67
N LEU A 5 11.72 26.21 -13.82
CA LEU A 5 12.97 25.48 -14.12
C LEU A 5 13.46 24.66 -12.92
N SER A 6 13.04 25.01 -11.68
CA SER A 6 13.38 24.25 -10.48
C SER A 6 12.74 22.85 -10.46
N ILE A 7 11.57 22.70 -11.10
CA ILE A 7 10.82 21.43 -11.21
C ILE A 7 11.58 20.37 -12.03
N PHE A 8 12.45 20.81 -12.94
CA PHE A 8 13.30 19.94 -13.77
C PHE A 8 14.75 19.89 -13.27
N SER A 9 15.06 20.55 -12.15
CA SER A 9 16.42 20.66 -11.63
C SER A 9 16.85 19.39 -10.92
N THR A 10 18.01 18.87 -11.28
CA THR A 10 18.70 17.76 -10.61
C THR A 10 19.72 18.25 -9.57
N LYS A 11 19.67 19.55 -9.21
CA LYS A 11 20.50 20.14 -8.14
C LYS A 11 19.82 19.99 -6.76
N GLU A 12 20.59 19.53 -5.78
CA GLU A 12 20.17 19.37 -4.38
C GLU A 12 20.04 20.76 -3.72
N ASN A 13 18.82 21.30 -3.66
CA ASN A 13 18.59 22.72 -3.35
C ASN A 13 17.67 22.98 -2.13
N ALA A 14 17.35 21.97 -1.31
CA ALA A 14 16.36 22.15 -0.25
C ALA A 14 16.84 21.67 1.13
N GLY A 15 16.73 22.57 2.12
CA GLY A 15 16.88 22.23 3.54
C GLY A 15 15.82 21.24 4.01
N LEU A 16 16.14 20.49 5.07
CA LEU A 16 15.34 19.41 5.63
C LEU A 16 13.85 19.79 5.84
N THR A 17 13.57 21.00 6.32
CA THR A 17 12.23 21.55 6.55
C THR A 17 11.40 21.71 5.27
N LYS A 18 12.02 22.14 4.17
CA LYS A 18 11.34 22.26 2.86
C LYS A 18 10.99 20.87 2.32
N ASN A 19 11.90 19.90 2.46
CA ASN A 19 11.62 18.51 2.05
C ASN A 19 10.50 17.86 2.87
N LEU A 20 10.44 18.12 4.17
CA LEU A 20 9.33 17.70 5.04
C LEU A 20 7.99 18.32 4.63
N ALA A 21 7.97 19.62 4.32
CA ALA A 21 6.76 20.31 3.84
C ALA A 21 6.28 19.75 2.48
N TYR A 22 7.20 19.49 1.53
CA TYR A 22 6.85 18.84 0.26
C TYR A 22 6.30 17.44 0.47
N ALA A 23 6.91 16.64 1.36
CA ALA A 23 6.41 15.32 1.68
C ALA A 23 4.99 15.40 2.25
N ALA A 24 4.74 16.28 3.24
CA ALA A 24 3.42 16.45 3.84
C ALA A 24 2.34 16.84 2.80
N THR A 25 2.63 17.80 1.91
CA THR A 25 1.71 18.21 0.84
C THR A 25 1.46 17.08 -0.16
N ALA A 26 2.51 16.35 -0.57
CA ALA A 26 2.37 15.20 -1.46
C ALA A 26 1.51 14.09 -0.82
N GLN A 27 1.64 13.87 0.49
CA GLN A 27 0.82 12.89 1.21
C GLN A 27 -0.64 13.34 1.37
N GLY A 28 -0.90 14.60 1.68
CA GLY A 28 -2.26 15.14 1.73
C GLY A 28 -2.98 14.98 0.39
N MET A 29 -2.29 15.24 -0.72
CA MET A 29 -2.85 15.05 -2.06
C MET A 29 -2.99 13.58 -2.44
N GLY A 30 -2.07 12.73 -1.99
CA GLY A 30 -2.19 11.28 -2.08
C GLY A 30 -3.41 10.73 -1.34
N PHE A 31 -3.76 11.33 -0.20
CA PHE A 31 -4.95 11.01 0.56
C PHE A 31 -6.23 11.43 -0.17
N VAL A 32 -6.31 12.67 -0.67
CA VAL A 32 -7.45 13.14 -1.48
C VAL A 32 -7.68 12.24 -2.69
N SER A 33 -6.61 11.90 -3.42
CA SER A 33 -6.69 10.96 -4.54
C SER A 33 -7.21 9.58 -4.10
N SER A 34 -6.81 9.08 -2.93
CA SER A 34 -7.29 7.80 -2.40
C SER A 34 -8.78 7.83 -2.03
N ILE A 35 -9.27 8.95 -1.48
CA ILE A 35 -10.72 9.17 -1.23
C ILE A 35 -11.48 9.10 -2.54
N VAL A 36 -11.02 9.85 -3.54
CA VAL A 36 -11.65 9.93 -4.85
C VAL A 36 -11.72 8.54 -5.52
N MET A 37 -10.61 7.81 -5.51
CA MET A 37 -10.53 6.45 -6.07
C MET A 37 -11.47 5.45 -5.37
N SER A 38 -11.74 5.63 -4.07
CA SER A 38 -12.50 4.67 -3.26
C SER A 38 -13.98 5.03 -3.09
N LEU A 39 -14.35 6.31 -3.18
CA LEU A 39 -15.73 6.78 -2.94
C LEU A 39 -16.42 7.41 -4.15
N VAL A 40 -15.66 7.98 -5.09
CA VAL A 40 -16.23 8.67 -6.26
C VAL A 40 -16.32 7.72 -7.44
N ILE A 41 -15.25 6.98 -7.76
CA ILE A 41 -15.25 6.02 -8.88
C ILE A 41 -16.36 4.97 -8.78
N PRO A 42 -16.61 4.29 -7.63
CA PRO A 42 -17.70 3.32 -7.55
C PRO A 42 -19.08 3.93 -7.81
N LYS A 43 -19.26 5.23 -7.55
CA LYS A 43 -20.50 5.96 -7.82
C LYS A 43 -20.68 6.25 -9.31
N VAL A 44 -19.59 6.62 -9.99
CA VAL A 44 -19.61 6.96 -11.43
C VAL A 44 -19.81 5.71 -12.29
N LEU A 45 -19.20 4.60 -11.92
CA LEU A 45 -19.20 3.39 -12.75
C LEU A 45 -20.38 2.44 -12.46
N GLY A 46 -21.03 2.53 -11.30
CA GLY A 46 -21.99 1.51 -10.87
C GLY A 46 -21.32 0.14 -10.62
N LEU A 47 -22.11 -0.89 -10.29
CA LEU A 47 -21.57 -2.17 -9.77
C LEU A 47 -20.68 -2.94 -10.76
N GLU A 48 -21.10 -3.09 -12.01
CA GLU A 48 -20.42 -3.95 -12.99
C GLU A 48 -19.13 -3.31 -13.53
N ASN A 49 -19.20 -2.08 -14.04
CA ASN A 49 -18.02 -1.37 -14.51
C ASN A 49 -17.01 -1.11 -13.38
N TYR A 50 -17.48 -0.88 -12.15
CA TYR A 50 -16.58 -0.80 -11.00
C TYR A 50 -15.89 -2.13 -10.70
N ALA A 51 -16.56 -3.27 -10.89
CA ALA A 51 -15.93 -4.57 -10.74
C ALA A 51 -14.81 -4.79 -11.77
N TYR A 52 -15.00 -4.39 -13.03
CA TYR A 52 -13.91 -4.39 -14.03
C TYR A 52 -12.78 -3.42 -13.69
N TRP A 53 -13.09 -2.22 -13.17
CA TRP A 53 -12.09 -1.31 -12.62
C TRP A 53 -11.30 -1.93 -11.45
N GLN A 54 -11.97 -2.64 -10.55
CA GLN A 54 -11.33 -3.37 -9.46
C GLN A 54 -10.48 -4.53 -9.96
N MET A 55 -10.89 -5.19 -11.05
CA MET A 55 -10.10 -6.24 -11.70
C MET A 55 -8.82 -5.64 -12.28
N PHE A 56 -8.94 -4.54 -13.04
CA PHE A 56 -7.79 -3.79 -13.55
C PHE A 56 -6.83 -3.37 -12.43
N THR A 57 -7.33 -2.71 -11.38
CA THR A 57 -6.49 -2.22 -10.27
C THR A 57 -5.84 -3.35 -9.48
N LEU A 58 -6.52 -4.49 -9.28
CA LEU A 58 -5.95 -5.67 -8.65
C LEU A 58 -4.76 -6.20 -9.47
N TYR A 59 -4.98 -6.57 -10.73
CA TYR A 59 -3.93 -7.20 -11.54
C TYR A 59 -2.79 -6.24 -11.90
N SER A 60 -3.10 -4.96 -12.14
CA SER A 60 -2.08 -3.92 -12.37
C SER A 60 -1.15 -3.73 -11.16
N SER A 61 -1.65 -3.87 -9.93
CA SER A 61 -0.81 -3.78 -8.72
C SER A 61 0.28 -4.86 -8.64
N TYR A 62 0.09 -6.00 -9.31
CA TYR A 62 1.04 -7.12 -9.36
C TYR A 62 2.01 -7.07 -10.54
N THR A 63 1.87 -6.11 -11.46
CA THR A 63 2.76 -5.99 -12.62
C THR A 63 4.23 -5.79 -12.23
N GLY A 64 4.49 -5.12 -11.10
CA GLY A 64 5.86 -4.92 -10.60
C GLY A 64 6.57 -6.21 -10.14
N PHE A 65 5.85 -7.32 -9.97
CA PHE A 65 6.48 -8.63 -9.72
C PHE A 65 7.40 -9.04 -10.88
N ALA A 66 7.08 -8.63 -12.12
CA ALA A 66 7.89 -8.86 -13.32
C ALA A 66 9.27 -8.16 -13.28
N ALA A 67 9.48 -7.21 -12.36
CA ALA A 67 10.77 -6.57 -12.16
C ALA A 67 11.75 -7.42 -11.33
N LEU A 68 11.28 -8.52 -10.71
CA LEU A 68 12.09 -9.48 -9.95
C LEU A 68 12.95 -8.85 -8.82
N GLY A 69 12.56 -7.67 -8.32
CA GLY A 69 13.28 -6.95 -7.28
C GLY A 69 14.49 -6.14 -7.78
N VAL A 70 14.66 -5.96 -9.10
CA VAL A 70 15.74 -5.12 -9.65
C VAL A 70 15.67 -3.68 -9.12
N ASN A 71 14.46 -3.16 -8.90
CA ASN A 71 14.23 -1.81 -8.38
C ASN A 71 14.84 -1.65 -6.98
N ASP A 72 14.52 -2.56 -6.06
CA ASP A 72 15.08 -2.57 -4.70
C ASP A 72 16.60 -2.73 -4.71
N GLY A 73 17.15 -3.58 -5.59
CA GLY A 73 18.60 -3.73 -5.75
C GLY A 73 19.28 -2.46 -6.25
N ILE A 74 18.70 -1.77 -7.25
CA ILE A 74 19.18 -0.47 -7.72
C ILE A 74 19.19 0.54 -6.57
N TYR A 75 18.12 0.60 -5.78
CA TYR A 75 18.01 1.52 -4.65
C TYR A 75 19.10 1.28 -3.60
N LEU A 76 19.37 0.02 -3.27
CA LEU A 76 20.42 -0.37 -2.33
C LEU A 76 21.83 -0.07 -2.86
N ARG A 77 22.08 -0.33 -4.14
CA ARG A 77 23.41 -0.16 -4.74
C ARG A 77 23.77 1.30 -5.00
N LEU A 78 22.82 2.09 -5.51
CA LEU A 78 23.04 3.51 -5.84
C LEU A 78 22.84 4.43 -4.62
N GLY A 79 22.32 3.90 -3.52
CA GLY A 79 22.03 4.65 -2.30
C GLY A 79 23.25 5.43 -1.79
N GLY A 80 23.08 6.74 -1.64
CA GLY A 80 24.13 7.64 -1.12
C GLY A 80 25.08 8.22 -2.18
N MET A 81 24.95 7.83 -3.45
CA MET A 81 25.67 8.48 -4.56
C MET A 81 25.01 9.81 -4.94
N ARG A 82 25.79 10.77 -5.47
CA ARG A 82 25.21 11.97 -6.09
C ARG A 82 24.82 11.70 -7.54
N TYR A 83 23.77 12.37 -8.03
CA TYR A 83 23.31 12.18 -9.41
C TYR A 83 24.40 12.45 -10.46
N GLY A 84 25.32 13.39 -10.20
CA GLY A 84 26.44 13.69 -11.10
C GLY A 84 27.51 12.60 -11.17
N GLU A 85 27.61 11.74 -10.15
CA GLU A 85 28.62 10.66 -10.05
C GLU A 85 28.16 9.36 -10.74
N LEU A 86 26.90 9.31 -11.17
CA LEU A 86 26.35 8.12 -11.83
C LEU A 86 27.00 7.88 -13.19
N ASP A 87 27.41 6.64 -13.44
CA ASP A 87 27.73 6.16 -14.78
C ASP A 87 26.46 6.15 -15.65
N LYS A 88 26.25 7.26 -16.37
CA LYS A 88 25.07 7.47 -17.23
C LYS A 88 24.98 6.43 -18.35
N SER A 89 26.13 6.01 -18.89
CA SER A 89 26.21 5.01 -19.96
C SER A 89 25.82 3.62 -19.45
N GLY A 90 26.36 3.23 -18.29
CA GLY A 90 26.01 1.98 -17.61
C GLY A 90 24.54 1.96 -17.18
N LEU A 91 24.02 3.06 -16.64
CA LEU A 91 22.63 3.18 -16.22
C LEU A 91 21.66 3.11 -17.41
N LYS A 92 21.97 3.75 -18.54
CA LYS A 92 21.17 3.63 -19.76
C LYS A 92 21.12 2.18 -20.27
N ALA A 93 22.27 1.49 -20.28
CA ALA A 93 22.33 0.08 -20.64
C ALA A 93 21.50 -0.78 -19.66
N GLN A 94 21.54 -0.46 -18.37
CA GLN A 94 20.73 -1.13 -17.35
C GLN A 94 19.23 -0.95 -17.58
N LEU A 95 18.77 0.28 -17.78
CA LEU A 95 17.37 0.59 -18.12
C LEU A 95 16.93 -0.12 -19.40
N SER A 96 17.83 -0.26 -20.39
CA SER A 96 17.55 -0.99 -21.62
C SER A 96 17.36 -2.49 -21.38
N VAL A 97 18.22 -3.12 -20.57
CA VAL A 97 18.06 -4.53 -20.18
C VAL A 97 16.75 -4.75 -19.41
N ILE A 98 16.41 -3.84 -18.50
CA ILE A 98 15.14 -3.90 -17.77
C ILE A 98 13.98 -3.76 -18.74
N GLY A 99 13.97 -2.76 -19.62
CA GLY A 99 12.93 -2.57 -20.64
C GLY A 99 12.74 -3.79 -21.53
N ILE A 100 13.83 -4.39 -22.03
CA ILE A 100 13.78 -5.63 -22.81
C ILE A 100 13.15 -6.77 -22.00
N SER A 101 13.57 -6.96 -20.74
CA SER A 101 12.98 -7.99 -19.87
C SER A 101 11.47 -7.80 -19.67
N GLN A 102 11.00 -6.57 -19.53
CA GLN A 102 9.58 -6.27 -19.36
C GLN A 102 8.79 -6.56 -20.64
N VAL A 103 9.34 -6.22 -21.81
CA VAL A 103 8.73 -6.57 -23.11
C VAL A 103 8.66 -8.08 -23.29
N THR A 104 9.71 -8.82 -22.91
CA THR A 104 9.70 -10.29 -22.95
C THR A 104 8.62 -10.87 -22.05
N VAL A 105 8.52 -10.43 -20.80
CA VAL A 105 7.47 -10.90 -19.87
C VAL A 105 6.08 -10.51 -20.40
N GLY A 106 5.91 -9.29 -20.91
CA GLY A 106 4.64 -8.85 -21.51
C GLY A 106 4.22 -9.71 -22.72
N ALA A 107 5.18 -10.08 -23.58
CA ALA A 107 4.92 -10.97 -24.71
C ALA A 107 4.53 -12.39 -24.27
N LEU A 108 5.17 -12.92 -23.21
CA LEU A 108 4.78 -14.20 -22.62
C LEU A 108 3.36 -14.14 -22.03
N CYS A 109 3.05 -13.10 -21.27
CA CYS A 109 1.70 -12.88 -20.74
C CYS A 109 0.66 -12.79 -21.87
N LEU A 110 0.97 -12.05 -22.95
CA LEU A 110 0.09 -11.94 -24.10
C LEU A 110 -0.13 -13.31 -24.78
N ALA A 111 0.93 -14.08 -24.99
CA ALA A 111 0.82 -15.42 -25.57
C ALA A 111 -0.06 -16.34 -24.70
N THR A 112 0.13 -16.32 -23.37
CA THR A 112 -0.71 -17.11 -22.45
C THR A 112 -2.16 -16.64 -22.44
N LEU A 113 -2.40 -15.33 -22.54
CA LEU A 113 -3.74 -14.75 -22.59
C LEU A 113 -4.48 -15.18 -23.85
N LEU A 114 -3.83 -15.10 -25.02
CA LEU A 114 -4.40 -15.55 -26.29
C LEU A 114 -4.68 -17.07 -26.30
N ALA A 115 -3.88 -17.86 -25.59
CA ALA A 115 -4.09 -19.31 -25.46
C ALA A 115 -5.17 -19.71 -24.43
N SER A 116 -5.55 -18.80 -23.53
CA SER A 116 -6.44 -19.11 -22.40
C SER A 116 -7.92 -19.23 -22.74
N GLY A 117 -8.34 -18.80 -23.95
CA GLY A 117 -9.75 -18.75 -24.35
C GLY A 117 -10.58 -17.66 -23.66
N ILE A 118 -9.95 -16.76 -22.89
CA ILE A 118 -10.62 -15.61 -22.27
C ILE A 118 -11.09 -14.63 -23.35
N SER A 119 -12.34 -14.19 -23.25
CA SER A 119 -13.00 -13.29 -24.22
C SER A 119 -13.74 -12.14 -23.52
N GLY A 120 -14.27 -11.20 -24.32
CA GLY A 120 -15.05 -10.06 -23.84
C GLY A 120 -14.24 -9.06 -23.02
N ASP A 121 -14.89 -8.39 -22.06
CA ASP A 121 -14.28 -7.35 -21.23
C ASP A 121 -13.10 -7.83 -20.38
N ARG A 122 -13.12 -9.09 -19.95
CA ARG A 122 -11.99 -9.69 -19.21
C ARG A 122 -10.71 -9.71 -20.04
N LEU A 123 -10.82 -10.06 -21.32
CA LEU A 123 -9.70 -10.03 -22.26
C LEU A 123 -9.15 -8.60 -22.38
N LEU A 124 -10.05 -7.62 -22.54
CA LEU A 124 -9.66 -6.21 -22.64
C LEU A 124 -8.93 -5.73 -21.38
N VAL A 125 -9.44 -6.05 -20.19
CA VAL A 125 -8.78 -5.72 -18.91
C VAL A 125 -7.37 -6.30 -18.86
N PHE A 126 -7.17 -7.57 -19.18
CA PHE A 126 -5.84 -8.19 -19.15
C PHE A 126 -4.88 -7.61 -20.20
N LEU A 127 -5.36 -7.32 -21.41
CA LEU A 127 -4.55 -6.64 -22.43
C LEU A 127 -4.06 -5.28 -21.93
N VAL A 128 -4.95 -4.51 -21.31
CA VAL A 128 -4.62 -3.20 -20.79
C VAL A 128 -3.70 -3.28 -19.57
N VAL A 129 -3.82 -4.31 -18.73
CA VAL A 129 -2.87 -4.58 -17.63
C VAL A 129 -1.46 -4.87 -18.16
N ILE A 130 -1.32 -5.62 -19.26
CA ILE A 130 -0.02 -5.89 -19.89
C ILE A 130 0.62 -4.58 -20.35
N VAL A 131 -0.13 -3.75 -21.09
CA VAL A 131 0.34 -2.44 -21.57
C VAL A 131 0.72 -1.53 -20.40
N TYR A 132 -0.14 -1.45 -19.38
CA TYR A 132 0.12 -0.67 -18.18
C TYR A 132 1.38 -1.15 -17.46
N GLY A 133 1.59 -2.46 -17.32
CA GLY A 133 2.76 -3.03 -16.67
C GLY A 133 4.09 -2.61 -17.31
N LEU A 134 4.14 -2.57 -18.65
CA LEU A 134 5.31 -2.07 -19.38
C LEU A 134 5.64 -0.62 -19.00
N LEU A 135 4.61 0.23 -18.92
CA LEU A 135 4.77 1.64 -18.55
C LEU A 135 5.13 1.81 -17.07
N ALA A 136 4.37 1.17 -16.19
CA ALA A 136 4.49 1.29 -14.75
C ALA A 136 5.85 0.79 -14.24
N ASN A 137 6.35 -0.34 -14.75
CA ASN A 137 7.63 -0.90 -14.29
C ASN A 137 8.81 0.00 -14.65
N ASN A 138 8.80 0.59 -15.85
CA ASN A 138 9.83 1.55 -16.26
C ASN A 138 9.73 2.87 -15.47
N PHE A 139 8.51 3.34 -15.21
CA PHE A 139 8.26 4.50 -14.35
C PHE A 139 8.81 4.29 -12.93
N VAL A 140 8.49 3.15 -12.30
CA VAL A 140 8.95 2.81 -10.96
C VAL A 140 10.47 2.68 -10.93
N CYS A 141 11.07 1.99 -11.90
CA CYS A 141 12.52 1.83 -11.97
C CYS A 141 13.25 3.19 -12.00
N LEU A 142 12.79 4.11 -12.85
CA LEU A 142 13.40 5.44 -12.95
C LEU A 142 13.16 6.27 -11.68
N GLY A 143 11.97 6.13 -11.08
CA GLY A 143 11.66 6.71 -9.78
C GLY A 143 12.60 6.24 -8.66
N TYR A 144 12.96 4.96 -8.64
CA TYR A 144 13.90 4.38 -7.66
C TYR A 144 15.33 4.88 -7.87
N VAL A 145 15.76 5.04 -9.13
CA VAL A 145 17.06 5.67 -9.45
C VAL A 145 17.13 7.07 -8.84
N PHE A 146 16.13 7.93 -9.07
CA PHE A 146 16.12 9.28 -8.50
C PHE A 146 16.05 9.29 -6.96
N GLN A 147 15.26 8.39 -6.37
CA GLN A 147 15.20 8.28 -4.90
C GLN A 147 16.54 7.84 -4.29
N SER A 148 17.27 6.95 -4.95
CA SER A 148 18.56 6.43 -4.44
C SER A 148 19.65 7.51 -4.35
N VAL A 149 19.62 8.50 -5.25
CA VAL A 149 20.56 9.63 -5.28
C VAL A 149 20.03 10.88 -4.56
N ASN A 150 19.12 10.71 -3.60
CA ASN A 150 18.50 11.77 -2.80
C ASN A 150 17.70 12.83 -3.61
N LEU A 151 17.33 12.53 -4.87
CA LEU A 151 16.42 13.35 -5.68
C LEU A 151 14.96 12.89 -5.51
N THR A 152 14.57 12.57 -4.28
CA THR A 152 13.24 12.06 -3.93
C THR A 152 12.13 13.03 -4.36
N GLN A 153 12.41 14.34 -4.36
CA GLN A 153 11.50 15.39 -4.84
C GLN A 153 11.01 15.15 -6.28
N VAL A 154 11.88 14.65 -7.18
CA VAL A 154 11.53 14.38 -8.59
C VAL A 154 10.54 13.22 -8.66
N SER A 155 10.83 12.12 -7.95
CA SER A 155 9.96 10.94 -7.92
C SER A 155 8.61 11.23 -7.23
N SER A 156 8.63 12.05 -6.17
CA SER A 156 7.42 12.51 -5.48
C SER A 156 6.56 13.38 -6.39
N LEU A 157 7.16 14.30 -7.15
CA LEU A 157 6.41 15.15 -8.08
C LEU A 157 5.85 14.37 -9.27
N ALA A 158 6.58 13.39 -9.79
CA ALA A 158 6.07 12.49 -10.81
C ALA A 158 4.84 11.71 -10.32
N SER A 159 4.91 11.19 -9.09
CA SER A 159 3.79 10.51 -8.43
C SER A 159 2.60 11.45 -8.18
N PHE A 160 2.88 12.72 -7.85
CA PHE A 160 1.87 13.75 -7.71
C PHE A 160 1.14 14.02 -9.03
N PHE A 161 1.85 14.18 -10.15
CA PHE A 161 1.23 14.36 -11.47
C PHE A 161 0.32 13.19 -11.82
N ASN A 162 0.76 11.95 -11.56
CA ASN A 162 -0.05 10.76 -11.82
C ASN A 162 -1.41 10.81 -11.09
N LYS A 163 -1.43 11.26 -9.84
CA LYS A 163 -2.64 11.30 -9.01
C LYS A 163 -3.52 12.52 -9.28
N VAL A 164 -2.91 13.69 -9.47
CA VAL A 164 -3.62 14.98 -9.55
C VAL A 164 -4.18 15.22 -10.94
N LEU A 165 -3.48 14.80 -11.99
CA LEU A 165 -3.98 14.92 -13.37
C LEU A 165 -5.23 14.06 -13.60
N PHE A 166 -5.43 13.02 -12.79
CA PHE A 166 -6.60 12.16 -12.87
C PHE A 166 -7.88 12.85 -12.34
N LEU A 167 -7.75 13.77 -11.37
CA LEU A 167 -8.89 14.46 -10.76
C LEU A 167 -9.76 15.27 -11.76
N PRO A 168 -9.20 16.14 -12.62
CA PRO A 168 -10.02 16.87 -13.60
C PRO A 168 -10.62 15.94 -14.67
N LEU A 169 -9.92 14.86 -15.05
CA LEU A 169 -10.47 13.86 -15.99
C LEU A 169 -11.68 13.16 -15.37
N LEU A 170 -11.61 12.77 -14.10
CA LEU A 170 -12.75 12.20 -13.40
C LEU A 170 -13.90 13.20 -13.27
N ALA A 171 -13.61 14.47 -12.99
CA ALA A 171 -14.64 15.51 -12.98
C ALA A 171 -15.34 15.63 -14.35
N SER A 172 -14.58 15.52 -15.46
CA SER A 172 -15.17 15.53 -16.80
C SER A 172 -16.09 14.32 -17.05
N PHE A 173 -15.76 13.14 -16.53
CA PHE A 173 -16.63 11.96 -16.63
C PHE A 173 -17.94 12.15 -15.89
N ILE A 174 -17.92 12.82 -14.73
CA ILE A 174 -19.13 13.16 -13.99
C ILE A 174 -20.01 14.15 -14.77
N VAL A 175 -19.41 15.18 -15.35
CA VAL A 175 -20.16 16.22 -16.09
C VAL A 175 -20.73 15.69 -17.41
N LEU A 176 -20.00 14.77 -18.06
CA LEU A 176 -20.37 14.18 -19.36
C LEU A 176 -21.16 12.87 -19.23
N ASP A 177 -21.45 12.42 -18.01
CA ASP A 177 -22.15 11.17 -17.70
C ASP A 177 -21.48 9.93 -18.35
N ILE A 178 -20.15 9.87 -18.28
CA ILE A 178 -19.35 8.75 -18.80
C ILE A 178 -19.18 7.72 -17.68
N ASP A 179 -19.86 6.59 -17.80
CA ASP A 179 -19.92 5.50 -16.81
C ASP A 179 -19.09 4.25 -17.21
N SER A 180 -18.31 4.34 -18.29
CA SER A 180 -17.55 3.21 -18.82
C SER A 180 -16.20 2.99 -18.12
N TYR A 181 -15.94 1.77 -17.66
CA TYR A 181 -14.69 1.43 -16.99
C TYR A 181 -13.47 1.65 -17.90
N ILE A 182 -13.59 1.40 -19.22
CA ILE A 182 -12.48 1.55 -20.16
C ILE A 182 -12.02 3.00 -20.25
N SER A 183 -12.95 3.96 -20.22
CA SER A 183 -12.65 5.39 -20.23
C SER A 183 -11.82 5.78 -19.00
N VAL A 184 -12.20 5.25 -17.83
CA VAL A 184 -11.46 5.45 -16.57
C VAL A 184 -10.06 4.85 -16.63
N VAL A 185 -9.93 3.63 -17.16
CA VAL A 185 -8.64 2.97 -17.31
C VAL A 185 -7.73 3.71 -18.30
N VAL A 186 -8.25 4.17 -19.44
CA VAL A 186 -7.50 4.94 -20.43
C VAL A 186 -7.03 6.27 -19.82
N ALA A 187 -7.90 7.00 -19.12
CA ALA A 187 -7.51 8.22 -18.42
C ALA A 187 -6.40 7.96 -17.39
N PHE A 188 -6.49 6.88 -16.62
CA PHE A 188 -5.46 6.48 -15.66
C PHE A 188 -4.11 6.22 -16.34
N ILE A 189 -4.11 5.52 -17.48
CA ILE A 189 -2.88 5.25 -18.26
C ILE A 189 -2.31 6.53 -18.86
N LEU A 190 -3.15 7.44 -19.36
CA LEU A 190 -2.70 8.74 -19.87
C LEU A 190 -2.02 9.57 -18.78
N CYS A 191 -2.57 9.62 -17.57
CA CYS A 191 -1.92 10.27 -16.43
C CYS A 191 -0.56 9.62 -16.11
N GLN A 192 -0.48 8.29 -16.14
CA GLN A 192 0.76 7.55 -15.94
C GLN A 192 1.79 7.85 -17.04
N LEU A 193 1.36 8.00 -18.30
CA LEU A 193 2.22 8.35 -19.44
C LEU A 193 2.81 9.75 -19.25
N VAL A 194 2.01 10.73 -18.85
CA VAL A 194 2.48 12.09 -18.56
C VAL A 194 3.49 12.10 -17.42
N ALA A 195 3.19 11.37 -16.33
CA ALA A 195 4.10 11.23 -15.20
C ALA A 195 5.44 10.56 -15.59
N PHE A 196 5.38 9.55 -16.47
CA PHE A 196 6.58 8.90 -16.98
C PHE A 196 7.39 9.80 -17.94
N ALA A 197 6.72 10.54 -18.83
CA ALA A 197 7.36 11.52 -19.69
C ALA A 197 8.13 12.57 -18.88
N TYR A 198 7.55 13.04 -17.76
CA TYR A 198 8.25 13.93 -16.83
C TYR A 198 9.55 13.33 -16.28
N LEU A 199 9.53 12.06 -15.83
CA LEU A 199 10.75 11.39 -15.36
C LEU A 199 11.79 11.22 -16.49
N LEU A 200 11.37 10.90 -17.71
CA LEU A 200 12.26 10.80 -18.85
C LEU A 200 12.94 12.14 -19.16
N VAL A 201 12.20 13.25 -19.08
CA VAL A 201 12.77 14.61 -19.26
C VAL A 201 13.80 14.91 -18.16
N CYS A 202 13.53 14.55 -16.91
CA CYS A 202 14.49 14.71 -15.81
C CYS A 202 15.73 13.82 -16.00
N ALA A 203 15.54 12.63 -16.57
CA ALA A 203 16.60 11.66 -16.85
C ALA A 203 17.30 11.89 -18.21
N ARG A 204 17.10 13.05 -18.85
CA ARG A 204 17.64 13.34 -20.19
C ARG A 204 19.13 13.08 -20.33
N ASP A 205 19.92 13.32 -19.29
CA ASP A 205 21.38 13.11 -19.31
C ASP A 205 21.73 11.61 -19.38
N VAL A 206 20.92 10.77 -18.74
CA VAL A 206 21.00 9.30 -18.83
C VAL A 206 20.55 8.84 -20.22
N ILE A 207 19.40 9.32 -20.68
CA ILE A 207 18.80 8.89 -21.96
C ILE A 207 19.67 9.30 -23.15
N ARG A 208 20.29 10.49 -23.11
CA ARG A 208 21.18 11.00 -24.18
C ARG A 208 22.59 10.41 -24.13
N ALA A 209 22.98 9.77 -23.03
CA ALA A 209 24.28 9.10 -22.96
C ALA A 209 24.41 7.99 -24.01
N ARG A 210 25.64 7.63 -24.38
CA ARG A 210 25.88 6.43 -25.19
C ARG A 210 25.45 5.21 -24.39
N CYS A 211 24.88 4.21 -25.06
CA CYS A 211 24.50 2.98 -24.38
C CYS A 211 25.78 2.18 -24.05
N GLY A 212 25.97 1.85 -22.78
CA GLY A 212 27.06 0.97 -22.34
C GLY A 212 26.87 -0.48 -22.80
N SER A 213 27.77 -1.36 -22.37
CA SER A 213 27.67 -2.79 -22.68
C SER A 213 26.45 -3.44 -22.01
N LEU A 214 25.53 -3.96 -22.83
CA LEU A 214 24.35 -4.70 -22.35
C LEU A 214 24.71 -5.95 -21.56
N SER A 215 25.80 -6.64 -21.91
CA SER A 215 26.29 -7.81 -21.16
C SER A 215 26.72 -7.45 -19.75
N LYS A 216 27.44 -6.33 -19.58
CA LYS A 216 27.81 -5.81 -18.26
C LYS A 216 26.55 -5.39 -17.49
N ALA A 217 25.64 -4.69 -18.14
CA ALA A 217 24.37 -4.27 -17.54
C ALA A 217 23.51 -5.45 -17.08
N ALA A 218 23.44 -6.55 -17.83
CA ALA A 218 22.72 -7.75 -17.44
C ALA A 218 23.30 -8.41 -16.18
N ARG A 219 24.65 -8.49 -16.08
CA ARG A 219 25.30 -8.96 -14.85
C ARG A 219 25.00 -8.05 -13.66
N THR A 220 24.99 -6.75 -13.88
CA THR A 220 24.61 -5.75 -12.87
C THR A 220 23.15 -5.91 -12.43
N CYS A 221 22.20 -6.08 -13.36
CA CYS A 221 20.80 -6.39 -13.03
C CYS A 221 20.66 -7.69 -12.23
N ALA A 222 21.42 -8.74 -12.57
CA ALA A 222 21.37 -10.00 -11.84
C ALA A 222 21.87 -9.84 -10.39
N ALA A 223 22.89 -8.99 -10.16
CA ALA A 223 23.32 -8.66 -8.81
C ALA A 223 22.24 -7.88 -8.04
N ASP A 224 21.56 -6.94 -8.69
CA ASP A 224 20.45 -6.19 -8.08
C ASP A 224 19.27 -7.08 -7.72
N VAL A 225 18.87 -7.97 -8.63
CA VAL A 225 17.81 -8.96 -8.38
C VAL A 225 18.15 -9.79 -7.14
N ARG A 226 19.40 -10.26 -7.00
CA ARG A 226 19.82 -11.02 -5.81
C ARG A 226 19.71 -10.20 -4.52
N ALA A 227 20.02 -8.91 -4.57
CA ALA A 227 19.94 -8.02 -3.41
C ALA A 227 18.48 -7.65 -3.07
N GLY A 228 17.65 -7.39 -4.07
CA GLY A 228 16.29 -6.85 -3.92
C GLY A 228 15.17 -7.88 -3.88
N ALA A 229 15.37 -9.11 -4.38
CA ALA A 229 14.30 -10.10 -4.50
C ALA A 229 13.62 -10.42 -3.15
N LYS A 230 14.38 -10.52 -2.05
CA LYS A 230 13.81 -10.79 -0.73
C LYS A 230 12.83 -9.69 -0.28
N VAL A 231 13.18 -8.43 -0.55
CA VAL A 231 12.36 -7.26 -0.22
C VAL A 231 11.09 -7.25 -1.07
N MET A 232 11.24 -7.48 -2.37
CA MET A 232 10.13 -7.53 -3.31
C MET A 232 9.15 -8.66 -2.96
N VAL A 233 9.66 -9.88 -2.69
CA VAL A 233 8.82 -11.03 -2.30
C VAL A 233 8.12 -10.76 -0.97
N ALA A 234 8.79 -10.15 0.01
CA ALA A 234 8.15 -9.79 1.28
C ALA A 234 6.96 -8.84 1.08
N TYR A 235 7.10 -7.85 0.20
CA TYR A 235 6.03 -6.89 -0.12
C TYR A 235 4.86 -7.54 -0.87
N TYR A 236 5.15 -8.30 -1.93
CA TYR A 236 4.08 -8.94 -2.69
C TYR A 236 3.38 -10.05 -1.90
N ALA A 237 4.10 -10.79 -1.05
CA ALA A 237 3.49 -11.78 -0.17
C ALA A 237 2.49 -11.15 0.80
N ASP A 238 2.82 -9.99 1.40
CA ASP A 238 1.89 -9.22 2.23
C ASP A 238 0.62 -8.81 1.45
N SER A 239 0.80 -8.22 0.26
CA SER A 239 -0.32 -7.83 -0.60
C SER A 239 -1.17 -9.02 -1.08
N LEU A 240 -0.52 -10.15 -1.40
CA LEU A 240 -1.18 -11.35 -1.91
C LEU A 240 -2.02 -12.09 -0.87
N VAL A 241 -1.85 -11.82 0.44
CA VAL A 241 -2.78 -12.31 1.47
C VAL A 241 -4.21 -11.93 1.07
N VAL A 242 -4.47 -10.65 0.81
CA VAL A 242 -5.78 -10.19 0.35
C VAL A 242 -6.00 -10.53 -1.13
N GLY A 243 -4.95 -10.41 -1.96
CA GLY A 243 -5.01 -10.64 -3.39
C GLY A 243 -5.54 -12.01 -3.79
N PHE A 244 -5.00 -13.09 -3.21
CA PHE A 244 -5.44 -14.45 -3.52
C PHE A 244 -6.92 -14.67 -3.24
N THR A 245 -7.42 -14.17 -2.11
CA THR A 245 -8.84 -14.28 -1.76
C THR A 245 -9.72 -13.60 -2.80
N ARG A 246 -9.31 -12.41 -3.26
CA ARG A 246 -10.03 -11.65 -4.29
C ARG A 246 -9.98 -12.36 -5.65
N MET A 247 -8.81 -12.83 -6.08
CA MET A 247 -8.65 -13.57 -7.35
C MET A 247 -9.49 -14.85 -7.36
N LEU A 248 -9.47 -15.61 -6.26
CA LEU A 248 -10.24 -16.84 -6.13
C LEU A 248 -11.76 -16.58 -6.10
N THR A 249 -12.17 -15.47 -5.48
CA THR A 249 -13.58 -15.03 -5.49
C THR A 249 -14.05 -14.72 -6.90
N ASP A 250 -13.26 -13.99 -7.70
CA ASP A 250 -13.60 -13.73 -9.11
C ASP A 250 -13.70 -15.03 -9.92
N TRP A 251 -12.72 -15.93 -9.73
CA TRP A 251 -12.65 -17.16 -10.51
C TRP A 251 -13.81 -18.13 -10.22
N HIS A 252 -14.20 -18.28 -8.95
CA HIS A 252 -15.20 -19.27 -8.56
C HIS A 252 -16.63 -18.70 -8.41
N LEU A 253 -16.76 -17.48 -7.88
CA LEU A 253 -18.06 -16.87 -7.54
C LEU A 253 -18.45 -15.74 -8.52
N GLY A 254 -17.56 -15.36 -9.43
CA GLY A 254 -17.82 -14.42 -10.50
C GLY A 254 -17.56 -12.95 -10.14
N LEU A 255 -17.65 -12.10 -11.18
CA LEU A 255 -17.19 -10.72 -11.16
C LEU A 255 -18.00 -9.84 -10.18
N ALA A 256 -19.32 -10.06 -10.07
CA ALA A 256 -20.18 -9.26 -9.19
C ALA A 256 -19.80 -9.44 -7.70
N VAL A 257 -19.57 -10.68 -7.27
CA VAL A 257 -19.16 -10.99 -5.89
C VAL A 257 -17.76 -10.45 -5.62
N PHE A 258 -16.86 -10.59 -6.58
CA PHE A 258 -15.54 -9.99 -6.55
C PHE A 258 -15.59 -8.46 -6.41
N GLY A 259 -16.46 -7.78 -7.15
CA GLY A 259 -16.63 -6.33 -7.11
C GLY A 259 -17.07 -5.85 -5.72
N LYS A 260 -18.03 -6.55 -5.10
CA LYS A 260 -18.49 -6.28 -3.73
C LYS A 260 -17.38 -6.43 -2.70
N LEU A 261 -16.64 -7.55 -2.73
CA LEU A 261 -15.50 -7.78 -1.84
C LEU A 261 -14.39 -6.74 -2.05
N SER A 262 -14.09 -6.43 -3.31
CA SER A 262 -13.07 -5.47 -3.71
C SER A 262 -13.38 -4.05 -3.28
N PHE A 263 -14.67 -3.66 -3.29
CA PHE A 263 -15.13 -2.39 -2.75
C PHE A 263 -14.76 -2.26 -1.27
N SER A 264 -15.06 -3.28 -0.45
CA SER A 264 -14.69 -3.28 0.97
C SER A 264 -13.19 -3.14 1.17
N PHE A 265 -12.37 -3.87 0.40
CA PHE A 265 -10.92 -3.72 0.46
C PHE A 265 -10.40 -2.37 -0.02
N SER A 266 -11.07 -1.72 -0.98
CA SER A 266 -10.70 -0.36 -1.40
C SER A 266 -10.81 0.64 -0.25
N LEU A 267 -11.85 0.52 0.59
CA LEU A 267 -12.05 1.35 1.78
C LEU A 267 -11.00 1.08 2.86
N ILE A 268 -10.65 -0.20 3.06
CA ILE A 268 -9.54 -0.59 3.95
C ILE A 268 -8.21 -0.03 3.44
N ASN A 269 -7.93 -0.15 2.15
CA ASN A 269 -6.70 0.36 1.55
C ASN A 269 -6.63 1.89 1.63
N PHE A 270 -7.74 2.59 1.49
CA PHE A 270 -7.82 4.02 1.75
C PHE A 270 -7.40 4.35 3.19
N ALA A 271 -7.93 3.64 4.19
CA ALA A 271 -7.55 3.83 5.60
C ALA A 271 -6.07 3.49 5.86
N LEU A 272 -5.59 2.37 5.33
CA LEU A 272 -4.19 1.96 5.44
C LEU A 272 -3.22 2.94 4.77
N ASN A 273 -3.59 3.47 3.60
CA ASN A 273 -2.79 4.47 2.89
C ASN A 273 -2.64 5.75 3.70
N PHE A 274 -3.69 6.18 4.41
CA PHE A 274 -3.62 7.32 5.32
C PHE A 274 -2.66 7.05 6.48
N ILE A 275 -2.79 5.87 7.11
CA ILE A 275 -1.94 5.51 8.24
C ILE A 275 -0.47 5.32 7.83
N GLY A 276 -0.22 4.77 6.65
CA GLY A 276 1.12 4.61 6.07
C GLY A 276 1.88 5.93 5.91
N GLN A 277 1.18 7.07 5.78
CA GLN A 277 1.83 8.38 5.71
C GLN A 277 2.50 8.77 7.03
N PHE A 278 1.89 8.44 8.17
CA PHE A 278 2.50 8.66 9.48
C PHE A 278 3.75 7.78 9.67
N ALA A 279 3.71 6.53 9.18
CA ALA A 279 4.85 5.60 9.23
C ALA A 279 6.09 6.18 8.51
N MET A 280 5.87 6.77 7.33
CA MET A 280 6.95 7.33 6.51
C MET A 280 7.64 8.52 7.18
N VAL A 281 6.91 9.33 7.96
CA VAL A 281 7.48 10.45 8.72
C VAL A 281 8.17 9.97 10.00
N ALA A 282 7.68 8.89 10.62
CA ALA A 282 8.28 8.31 11.82
C ALA A 282 9.61 7.60 11.54
N PHE A 283 9.75 6.95 10.39
CA PHE A 283 10.92 6.12 10.05
C PHE A 283 12.29 6.85 10.15
N PRO A 284 12.48 8.07 9.59
CA PRO A 284 13.74 8.80 9.70
C PRO A 284 14.10 9.18 11.14
N VAL A 285 13.11 9.44 12.00
CA VAL A 285 13.32 9.76 13.41
C VAL A 285 13.83 8.53 14.16
N LEU A 286 13.19 7.37 13.94
CA LEU A 286 13.55 6.11 14.57
C LEU A 286 14.96 5.63 14.18
N LYS A 287 15.34 5.79 12.91
CA LYS A 287 16.66 5.35 12.41
C LYS A 287 17.83 6.11 13.04
N ARG A 288 17.62 7.33 13.57
CA ARG A 288 18.66 8.19 14.15
C ARG A 288 18.91 7.93 15.63
N LEU A 289 18.09 7.10 16.27
CA LEU A 289 18.24 6.78 17.70
C LEU A 289 19.33 5.73 17.90
N GLY A 290 20.03 5.81 19.05
CA GLY A 290 20.87 4.71 19.52
C GLY A 290 20.03 3.48 19.89
N GLU A 291 20.67 2.33 20.14
CA GLU A 291 19.98 1.06 20.40
C GLU A 291 19.00 1.12 21.58
N GLU A 292 19.36 1.77 22.69
CA GLU A 292 18.46 1.95 23.83
C GLU A 292 17.24 2.82 23.48
N GLY A 293 17.47 3.91 22.73
CA GLY A 293 16.40 4.78 22.26
C GLY A 293 15.47 4.08 21.25
N LYS A 294 15.99 3.18 20.42
CA LYS A 294 15.18 2.33 19.54
C LYS A 294 14.28 1.39 20.34
N ARG A 295 14.81 0.75 21.40
CA ARG A 295 14.01 -0.11 22.29
C ARG A 295 12.89 0.68 22.96
N GLU A 296 13.20 1.83 23.57
CA GLU A 296 12.20 2.66 24.24
C GLU A 296 11.09 3.10 23.28
N LYS A 297 11.46 3.57 22.09
CA LYS A 297 10.48 3.96 21.07
C LYS A 297 9.70 2.80 20.49
N TYR A 298 10.30 1.62 20.38
CA TYR A 298 9.59 0.41 19.98
C TYR A 298 8.44 0.13 20.96
N LEU A 299 8.73 0.17 22.26
CA LEU A 299 7.73 -0.06 23.30
C LEU A 299 6.66 1.03 23.37
N GLU A 300 7.05 2.29 23.23
CA GLU A 300 6.10 3.42 23.17
C GLU A 300 5.15 3.26 21.97
N ILE A 301 5.68 3.02 20.77
CA ILE A 301 4.86 2.85 19.56
C ILE A 301 4.00 1.59 19.68
N ARG A 302 4.55 0.46 20.13
CA ARG A 302 3.80 -0.78 20.33
C ARG A 302 2.59 -0.56 21.24
N SER A 303 2.80 0.11 22.38
CA SER A 303 1.72 0.36 23.36
C SER A 303 0.68 1.34 22.82
N VAL A 304 1.10 2.40 22.12
CA VAL A 304 0.18 3.33 21.44
C VAL A 304 -0.67 2.58 20.41
N LEU A 305 -0.03 1.76 19.58
CA LEU A 305 -0.73 1.02 18.53
C LEU A 305 -1.73 0.04 19.15
N HIS A 306 -1.31 -0.73 20.16
CA HIS A 306 -2.17 -1.67 20.89
C HIS A 306 -3.42 -1.00 21.48
N CYS A 307 -3.26 0.14 22.18
CA CYS A 307 -4.37 0.80 22.84
C CYS A 307 -5.31 1.53 21.87
N PHE A 308 -4.78 2.15 20.80
CA PHE A 308 -5.54 3.09 19.97
C PHE A 308 -6.02 2.52 18.62
N LEU A 309 -5.35 1.54 18.01
CA LEU A 309 -5.80 0.98 16.72
C LEU A 309 -7.20 0.35 16.79
N PRO A 310 -7.59 -0.39 17.84
CA PRO A 310 -8.94 -0.94 17.95
C PRO A 310 -10.06 0.14 17.93
N ALA A 311 -9.74 1.41 18.22
CA ALA A 311 -10.71 2.50 18.11
C ALA A 311 -11.26 2.69 16.68
N VAL A 312 -10.55 2.21 15.65
CA VAL A 312 -11.03 2.23 14.25
C VAL A 312 -12.38 1.52 14.09
N TYR A 313 -12.70 0.55 14.95
CA TYR A 313 -13.96 -0.18 14.93
C TYR A 313 -15.18 0.70 15.23
N LEU A 314 -15.00 1.78 16.01
CA LEU A 314 -16.06 2.79 16.21
C LEU A 314 -16.41 3.52 14.91
N GLY A 315 -15.48 3.58 13.96
CA GLY A 315 -15.69 4.16 12.63
C GLY A 315 -16.60 3.31 11.73
N TYR A 316 -16.88 2.05 12.06
CA TYR A 316 -17.69 1.18 11.22
C TYR A 316 -19.13 1.69 11.04
N ALA A 317 -19.81 2.03 12.14
CA ALA A 317 -21.18 2.52 12.13
C ALA A 317 -21.38 3.85 11.36
N PRO A 318 -20.58 4.92 11.58
CA PRO A 318 -20.72 6.14 10.79
C PRO A 318 -20.42 5.91 9.31
N VAL A 319 -19.44 5.06 8.99
CA VAL A 319 -19.14 4.70 7.59
C VAL A 319 -20.31 3.96 6.94
N LEU A 320 -20.94 3.01 7.64
CA LEU A 320 -22.15 2.32 7.17
C LEU A 320 -23.28 3.31 6.84
N LEU A 321 -23.52 4.30 7.70
CA LEU A 321 -24.57 5.30 7.49
C LEU A 321 -24.26 6.21 6.29
N ILE A 322 -23.04 6.73 6.23
CA ILE A 322 -22.59 7.61 5.14
C ILE A 322 -22.65 6.87 3.80
N LEU A 323 -22.11 5.65 3.74
CA LEU A 323 -22.08 4.85 2.51
C LEU A 323 -23.45 4.29 2.15
N GLY A 324 -24.29 3.94 3.13
CA GLY A 324 -25.66 3.49 2.88
C GLY A 324 -26.55 4.56 2.25
N TRP A 325 -26.21 5.84 2.44
CA TRP A 325 -26.80 7.00 1.76
C TRP A 325 -26.09 7.33 0.44
N TRP A 326 -24.74 7.32 0.42
CA TRP A 326 -23.95 7.73 -0.74
C TRP A 326 -23.92 6.70 -1.88
N LEU A 327 -23.92 5.40 -1.54
CA LEU A 327 -23.76 4.24 -2.43
C LEU A 327 -24.74 3.12 -2.06
N PRO A 328 -26.06 3.32 -2.25
CA PRO A 328 -27.09 2.36 -1.83
C PRO A 328 -26.95 0.99 -2.52
N GLU A 329 -26.45 0.95 -3.76
CA GLU A 329 -26.21 -0.29 -4.52
C GLU A 329 -25.15 -1.20 -3.88
N TYR A 330 -24.26 -0.64 -3.06
CA TYR A 330 -23.16 -1.36 -2.41
C TYR A 330 -23.50 -1.84 -1.00
N ARG A 331 -24.76 -1.73 -0.54
CA ARG A 331 -25.16 -2.10 0.83
C ARG A 331 -24.75 -3.50 1.24
N GLU A 332 -24.91 -4.49 0.36
CA GLU A 332 -24.47 -5.87 0.63
C GLU A 332 -22.94 -5.97 0.82
N SER A 333 -22.17 -5.11 0.14
CA SER A 333 -20.71 -5.04 0.29
C SER A 333 -20.27 -4.47 1.65
N LEU A 334 -21.14 -3.71 2.32
CA LEU A 334 -20.84 -3.13 3.64
C LEU A 334 -20.83 -4.17 4.76
N ALA A 335 -21.45 -5.33 4.56
CA ALA A 335 -21.34 -6.47 5.46
C ALA A 335 -19.90 -7.02 5.46
N TYR A 336 -19.29 -7.18 4.27
CA TYR A 336 -17.89 -7.63 4.15
C TYR A 336 -16.92 -6.62 4.77
N LEU A 337 -17.22 -5.31 4.71
CA LEU A 337 -16.40 -4.28 5.35
C LEU A 337 -16.23 -4.53 6.86
N GLY A 338 -17.29 -4.96 7.54
CA GLY A 338 -17.24 -5.32 8.97
C GLY A 338 -16.28 -6.50 9.22
N LEU A 339 -16.28 -7.50 8.35
CA LEU A 339 -15.34 -8.63 8.50
C LEU A 339 -13.89 -8.26 8.22
N VAL A 340 -13.64 -7.35 7.28
CA VAL A 340 -12.26 -7.01 6.87
C VAL A 340 -11.67 -5.80 7.61
N LEU A 341 -12.46 -5.04 8.38
CA LEU A 341 -11.95 -3.88 9.13
C LEU A 341 -10.79 -4.20 10.10
N PRO A 342 -10.73 -5.37 10.76
CA PRO A 342 -9.56 -5.75 11.56
C PRO A 342 -8.25 -5.81 10.77
N VAL A 343 -8.27 -5.93 9.44
CA VAL A 343 -7.07 -5.78 8.59
C VAL A 343 -6.40 -4.44 8.86
N CYS A 344 -7.15 -3.36 9.14
CA CYS A 344 -6.58 -2.06 9.51
C CYS A 344 -5.68 -2.15 10.75
N VAL A 345 -6.08 -2.93 11.76
CA VAL A 345 -5.30 -3.09 13.01
C VAL A 345 -4.00 -3.84 12.72
N TYR A 346 -4.09 -5.05 12.17
CA TYR A 346 -2.93 -5.90 11.95
C TYR A 346 -1.97 -5.36 10.89
N SER A 347 -2.49 -4.83 9.77
CA SER A 347 -1.64 -4.30 8.70
C SER A 347 -1.03 -2.95 9.04
N CYS A 348 -1.71 -2.11 9.83
CA CYS A 348 -1.11 -0.88 10.36
C CYS A 348 0.08 -1.21 11.28
N LYS A 349 -0.14 -2.09 12.26
CA LYS A 349 0.88 -2.52 13.22
C LYS A 349 2.07 -3.17 12.51
N ALA A 350 1.81 -4.06 11.55
CA ALA A 350 2.85 -4.69 10.75
C ALA A 350 3.67 -3.69 9.91
N ASN A 351 3.04 -2.66 9.34
CA ASN A 351 3.74 -1.66 8.53
C ASN A 351 4.54 -0.67 9.38
N ILE A 352 3.94 -0.11 10.44
CA ILE A 352 4.58 0.90 11.30
C ILE A 352 5.69 0.28 12.15
N LEU A 353 5.39 -0.85 12.79
CA LEU A 353 6.25 -1.43 13.82
C LEU A 353 7.17 -2.50 13.21
N PHE A 354 6.63 -3.65 12.80
CA PHE A 354 7.48 -4.80 12.45
C PHE A 354 8.31 -4.56 11.20
N SER A 355 7.70 -4.09 10.13
CA SER A 355 8.39 -3.82 8.85
C SER A 355 9.49 -2.78 9.03
N THR A 356 9.24 -1.71 9.77
CA THR A 356 10.23 -0.67 10.07
C THR A 356 11.43 -1.24 10.82
N TYR A 357 11.20 -1.93 11.94
CA TYR A 357 12.28 -2.41 12.80
C TYR A 357 13.06 -3.58 12.17
N LEU A 358 12.40 -4.50 11.44
CA LEU A 358 13.08 -5.58 10.72
C LEU A 358 13.93 -5.03 9.57
N LYS A 359 13.43 -4.06 8.82
CA LYS A 359 14.22 -3.38 7.76
C LYS A 359 15.39 -2.59 8.36
N MET A 360 15.21 -1.95 9.52
CA MET A 360 16.30 -1.26 10.22
C MET A 360 17.40 -2.24 10.69
N SER A 361 17.02 -3.46 11.05
CA SER A 361 17.93 -4.50 11.55
C SER A 361 18.54 -5.37 10.44
N ARG A 362 18.20 -5.13 9.16
CA ARG A 362 18.60 -5.96 8.00
C ARG A 362 18.11 -7.42 8.08
N ASP A 363 16.89 -7.60 8.60
CA ASP A 363 16.22 -8.90 8.71
C ASP A 363 15.13 -9.08 7.65
N GLU A 364 15.38 -8.62 6.42
CA GLU A 364 14.40 -8.71 5.33
C GLU A 364 14.07 -10.16 4.97
N GLY A 365 14.98 -11.09 5.23
CA GLY A 365 14.75 -12.53 5.09
C GLY A 365 13.67 -13.07 6.04
N LEU A 366 13.67 -12.60 7.29
CA LEU A 366 12.67 -13.00 8.28
C LEU A 366 11.31 -12.38 7.98
N LEU A 367 11.31 -11.09 7.60
CA LEU A 367 10.11 -10.40 7.12
C LEU A 367 9.48 -11.13 5.92
N CYS A 368 10.31 -11.54 4.96
CA CYS A 368 9.90 -12.31 3.79
C CYS A 368 9.31 -13.67 4.18
N ALA A 369 10.01 -14.45 5.02
CA ALA A 369 9.55 -15.78 5.42
C ALA A 369 8.19 -15.74 6.11
N VAL A 370 7.99 -14.81 7.06
CA VAL A 370 6.73 -14.66 7.78
C VAL A 370 5.59 -14.21 6.86
N ASN A 371 5.83 -13.26 5.96
CA ASN A 371 4.81 -12.82 5.00
C ASN A 371 4.43 -13.92 4.00
N VAL A 372 5.41 -14.68 3.49
CA VAL A 372 5.15 -15.82 2.59
C VAL A 372 4.36 -16.91 3.31
N ALA A 373 4.72 -17.26 4.55
CA ALA A 373 3.98 -18.23 5.34
C ALA A 373 2.52 -17.78 5.56
N THR A 374 2.31 -16.49 5.85
CA THR A 374 0.98 -15.90 6.01
C THR A 374 0.17 -15.96 4.72
N MET A 375 0.79 -15.62 3.58
CA MET A 375 0.18 -15.68 2.26
C MET A 375 -0.27 -17.11 1.92
N VAL A 376 0.58 -18.11 2.14
CA VAL A 376 0.26 -19.52 1.88
C VAL A 376 -0.85 -20.01 2.81
N ALA A 377 -0.78 -19.67 4.10
CA ALA A 377 -1.83 -20.02 5.06
C ALA A 377 -3.19 -19.41 4.66
N ASN A 378 -3.21 -18.13 4.27
CA ASN A 378 -4.44 -17.50 3.80
C ASN A 378 -4.94 -18.12 2.50
N ALA A 379 -4.06 -18.37 1.52
CA ALA A 379 -4.46 -19.01 0.27
C ALA A 379 -5.15 -20.36 0.51
N ALA A 380 -4.65 -21.16 1.46
CA ALA A 380 -5.30 -22.41 1.86
C ALA A 380 -6.67 -22.17 2.52
N LEU A 381 -6.76 -21.23 3.48
CA LEU A 381 -8.03 -20.88 4.12
C LEU A 381 -9.07 -20.37 3.12
N SER A 382 -8.67 -19.46 2.22
CA SER A 382 -9.53 -18.94 1.16
C SER A 382 -9.94 -20.02 0.16
N ALA A 383 -9.04 -20.94 -0.19
CA ALA A 383 -9.36 -22.11 -1.03
C ALA A 383 -10.44 -22.98 -0.37
N THR A 384 -10.27 -23.33 0.90
CA THR A 384 -11.27 -24.14 1.63
C THR A 384 -12.61 -23.41 1.78
N ALA A 385 -12.60 -22.11 2.08
CA ALA A 385 -13.80 -21.32 2.25
C ALA A 385 -14.57 -21.15 0.93
N ILE A 386 -13.89 -20.74 -0.15
CA ILE A 386 -14.53 -20.40 -1.43
C ILE A 386 -14.88 -21.67 -2.21
N LEU A 387 -13.94 -22.60 -2.38
CA LEU A 387 -14.18 -23.82 -3.18
C LEU A 387 -15.01 -24.86 -2.41
N GLY A 388 -14.88 -24.91 -1.08
CA GLY A 388 -15.61 -25.87 -0.25
C GLY A 388 -17.01 -25.40 0.13
N THR A 389 -17.14 -24.15 0.59
CA THR A 389 -18.41 -23.63 1.14
C THR A 389 -19.07 -22.52 0.32
N GLY A 390 -18.40 -21.99 -0.72
CA GLY A 390 -18.88 -20.82 -1.46
C GLY A 390 -18.96 -19.53 -0.65
N SER A 391 -18.37 -19.49 0.56
CA SER A 391 -18.56 -18.40 1.51
C SER A 391 -17.44 -17.36 1.48
N VAL A 392 -17.74 -16.18 0.94
CA VAL A 392 -16.87 -15.01 0.98
C VAL A 392 -16.66 -14.52 2.42
N GLY A 393 -17.68 -14.65 3.27
CA GLY A 393 -17.58 -14.30 4.68
C GLY A 393 -16.52 -15.14 5.40
N ALA A 394 -16.55 -16.46 5.20
CA ALA A 394 -15.54 -17.35 5.76
C ALA A 394 -14.14 -17.06 5.21
N ALA A 395 -14.02 -16.76 3.92
CA ALA A 395 -12.75 -16.35 3.31
C ALA A 395 -12.21 -15.04 3.92
N SER A 396 -13.10 -14.08 4.20
CA SER A 396 -12.76 -12.80 4.84
C SER A 396 -12.29 -13.01 6.29
N VAL A 397 -12.91 -13.93 7.03
CA VAL A 397 -12.43 -14.35 8.35
C VAL A 397 -11.05 -14.99 8.26
N GLY A 398 -10.81 -15.82 7.25
CA GLY A 398 -9.50 -16.43 6.98
C GLY A 398 -8.38 -15.40 6.81
N ILE A 399 -8.66 -14.28 6.12
CA ILE A 399 -7.71 -13.17 5.99
C ILE A 399 -7.35 -12.61 7.36
N VAL A 400 -8.34 -12.27 8.19
CA VAL A 400 -8.06 -11.72 9.52
C VAL A 400 -7.33 -12.73 10.41
N ALA A 401 -7.72 -14.00 10.37
CA ALA A 401 -7.07 -15.06 11.14
C ALA A 401 -5.60 -15.25 10.74
N SER A 402 -5.29 -15.25 9.44
CA SER A 402 -3.91 -15.34 8.96
C SER A 402 -3.07 -14.12 9.36
N LEU A 403 -3.64 -12.91 9.29
CA LEU A 403 -2.96 -11.68 9.74
C LEU A 403 -2.76 -11.64 11.26
N ALA A 404 -3.70 -12.15 12.05
CA ALA A 404 -3.55 -12.26 13.50
C ALA A 404 -2.45 -13.27 13.87
N ALA A 405 -2.39 -14.42 13.18
CA ALA A 405 -1.30 -15.39 13.35
C ALA A 405 0.06 -14.79 12.98
N ARG A 406 0.10 -13.96 11.93
CA ARG A 406 1.29 -13.20 11.54
C ARG A 406 1.73 -12.19 12.60
N ASP A 407 0.78 -11.44 13.15
CA ASP A 407 1.05 -10.48 14.22
C ASP A 407 1.67 -11.18 15.43
N PHE A 408 1.09 -12.31 15.84
CA PHE A 408 1.64 -13.14 16.91
C PHE A 408 3.07 -13.62 16.61
N ALA A 409 3.35 -14.02 15.37
CA ALA A 409 4.70 -14.43 14.95
C ALA A 409 5.71 -13.28 15.04
N PHE A 410 5.34 -12.08 14.58
CA PHE A 410 6.21 -10.90 14.68
C PHE A 410 6.41 -10.44 16.13
N GLU A 411 5.36 -10.44 16.94
CA GLU A 411 5.43 -10.13 18.36
C GLU A 411 6.37 -11.10 19.10
N ARG A 412 6.28 -12.40 18.82
CA ARG A 412 7.22 -13.39 19.36
C ARG A 412 8.67 -13.09 18.98
N ILE A 413 8.92 -12.75 17.71
CA ILE A 413 10.26 -12.40 17.20
C ILE A 413 10.80 -11.17 17.93
N MET A 414 9.98 -10.13 18.09
CA MET A 414 10.39 -8.87 18.70
C MET A 414 10.52 -8.97 20.22
N ALA A 415 9.66 -9.75 20.89
CA ALA A 415 9.77 -10.06 22.30
C ALA A 415 11.12 -10.71 22.63
N GLY A 416 11.62 -11.60 21.76
CA GLY A 416 12.97 -12.17 21.88
C GLY A 416 14.10 -11.15 21.79
N ARG A 417 13.87 -9.97 21.20
CA ARG A 417 14.87 -8.89 21.07
C ARG A 417 14.78 -7.85 22.18
N TYR A 418 13.57 -7.47 22.56
CA TYR A 418 13.32 -6.34 23.47
C TYR A 418 12.86 -6.75 24.87
N GLY A 419 12.61 -8.05 25.09
CA GLY A 419 12.39 -8.65 26.41
C GLY A 419 11.03 -8.39 27.05
N GLU A 420 10.00 -8.08 26.26
CA GLU A 420 8.66 -7.77 26.79
C GLU A 420 7.66 -8.92 26.58
N PRO A 421 6.71 -9.11 27.52
CA PRO A 421 5.61 -10.04 27.32
C PRO A 421 4.71 -9.55 26.18
N TYR A 422 4.20 -10.51 25.41
CA TYR A 422 3.41 -10.23 24.21
C TYR A 422 2.10 -11.01 24.10
N VAL A 423 2.02 -12.19 24.73
CA VAL A 423 0.90 -13.11 24.57
C VAL A 423 -0.44 -12.49 24.98
N ARG A 424 -0.47 -11.76 26.11
CA ARG A 424 -1.68 -11.10 26.61
C ARG A 424 -2.22 -10.09 25.60
N ASP A 425 -1.35 -9.23 25.08
CA ASP A 425 -1.73 -8.16 24.14
C ASP A 425 -2.27 -8.75 22.83
N CYS A 426 -1.58 -9.76 22.28
CA CYS A 426 -2.05 -10.47 21.07
C CYS A 426 -3.41 -11.14 21.27
N VAL A 427 -3.62 -11.80 22.42
CA VAL A 427 -4.90 -12.47 22.72
C VAL A 427 -6.02 -11.43 22.84
N LEU A 428 -5.78 -10.32 23.52
CA LEU A 428 -6.78 -9.26 23.66
C LEU A 428 -7.11 -8.62 22.32
N GLU A 429 -6.11 -8.35 21.47
CA GLU A 429 -6.31 -7.87 20.09
C GLU A 429 -7.13 -8.86 19.24
N ALA A 430 -6.85 -10.17 19.35
CA ALA A 430 -7.59 -11.20 18.64
C ALA A 430 -9.04 -11.31 19.13
N VAL A 431 -9.26 -11.28 20.45
CA VAL A 431 -10.60 -11.34 21.05
C VAL A 431 -11.43 -10.12 20.65
N ILE A 432 -10.89 -8.91 20.75
CA ILE A 432 -11.65 -7.70 20.37
C ILE A 432 -11.95 -7.69 18.87
N SER A 433 -11.02 -8.14 18.03
CA SER A 433 -11.26 -8.32 16.59
C SER A 433 -12.40 -9.30 16.32
N ALA A 434 -12.40 -10.46 17.00
CA ALA A 434 -13.43 -11.48 16.83
C ALA A 434 -14.81 -11.00 17.32
N VAL A 435 -14.86 -10.34 18.48
CA VAL A 435 -16.10 -9.74 19.00
C VAL A 435 -16.64 -8.69 18.04
N PHE A 436 -15.77 -7.83 17.51
CA PHE A 436 -16.16 -6.83 16.52
C PHE A 436 -16.71 -7.48 15.24
N MET A 437 -16.00 -8.47 14.68
CA MET A 437 -16.45 -9.17 13.47
C MET A 437 -17.80 -9.83 13.68
N ALA A 438 -17.99 -10.56 14.78
CA ALA A 438 -19.27 -11.19 15.11
C ALA A 438 -20.38 -10.15 15.27
N ALA A 439 -20.15 -9.08 16.05
CA ALA A 439 -21.13 -8.03 16.25
C ALA A 439 -21.49 -7.33 14.93
N SER A 440 -20.51 -7.02 14.08
CA SER A 440 -20.74 -6.37 12.79
C SER A 440 -21.55 -7.26 11.83
N TRP A 441 -21.29 -8.56 11.82
CA TRP A 441 -21.96 -9.52 10.94
C TRP A 441 -23.43 -9.74 11.31
N PHE A 442 -23.74 -9.87 12.61
CA PHE A 442 -25.10 -10.16 13.07
C PHE A 442 -25.96 -8.92 13.29
N LEU A 443 -25.36 -7.77 13.63
CA LEU A 443 -26.10 -6.57 14.06
C LEU A 443 -25.93 -5.37 13.11
N ALA A 444 -25.06 -5.46 12.10
CA ALA A 444 -24.79 -4.38 11.14
C ALA A 444 -24.56 -3.02 11.83
N ALA A 445 -25.39 -1.99 11.56
CA ALA A 445 -25.24 -0.66 12.18
C ALA A 445 -25.46 -0.65 13.71
N TRP A 446 -26.26 -1.59 14.24
CA TRP A 446 -26.50 -1.72 15.68
C TRP A 446 -25.32 -2.32 16.43
N SER A 447 -24.29 -2.79 15.72
CA SER A 447 -23.03 -3.27 16.30
C SER A 447 -22.29 -2.21 17.11
N VAL A 448 -22.60 -0.91 16.95
CA VAL A 448 -21.93 0.18 17.66
C VAL A 448 -21.99 0.03 19.19
N LEU A 449 -23.13 -0.42 19.73
CA LEU A 449 -23.32 -0.57 21.18
C LEU A 449 -22.44 -1.69 21.77
N PRO A 450 -22.52 -2.95 21.28
CA PRO A 450 -21.65 -4.02 21.78
C PRO A 450 -20.17 -3.76 21.48
N VAL A 451 -19.84 -3.12 20.36
CA VAL A 451 -18.45 -2.77 20.03
C VAL A 451 -17.91 -1.69 20.97
N ALA A 452 -18.69 -0.66 21.28
CA ALA A 452 -18.31 0.35 22.26
C ALA A 452 -18.14 -0.25 23.67
N ALA A 453 -19.03 -1.17 24.08
CA ALA A 453 -18.91 -1.89 25.34
C ALA A 453 -17.65 -2.78 25.38
N ALA A 454 -17.36 -3.51 24.30
CA ALA A 454 -16.17 -4.34 24.19
C ALA A 454 -14.88 -3.50 24.22
N LEU A 455 -14.85 -2.35 23.56
CA LEU A 455 -13.73 -1.40 23.60
C LEU A 455 -13.55 -0.78 24.98
N ALA A 456 -14.64 -0.42 25.66
CA ALA A 456 -14.58 0.08 27.03
C ALA A 456 -14.02 -0.98 27.99
N ALA A 457 -14.45 -2.24 27.85
CA ALA A 457 -13.90 -3.36 28.61
C ALA A 457 -12.41 -3.58 28.30
N PHE A 458 -12.02 -3.51 27.02
CA PHE A 458 -10.63 -3.61 26.59
C PHE A 458 -9.76 -2.50 27.20
N TRP A 459 -10.17 -1.24 27.11
CA TRP A 459 -9.44 -0.12 27.72
C TRP A 459 -9.45 -0.16 29.25
N TRP A 460 -10.48 -0.73 29.87
CA TRP A 460 -10.50 -0.96 31.30
C TRP A 460 -9.48 -2.01 31.73
N VAL A 461 -9.37 -3.11 30.98
CA VAL A 461 -8.34 -4.14 31.18
C VAL A 461 -6.95 -3.55 30.94
N GLU A 462 -6.78 -2.69 29.94
CA GLU A 462 -5.52 -2.00 29.61
C GLU A 462 -5.28 -0.69 30.38
N ARG A 463 -6.06 -0.37 31.41
CA ARG A 463 -5.99 0.93 32.11
C ARG A 463 -4.59 1.29 32.63
N GLY A 464 -3.77 0.29 32.96
CA GLY A 464 -2.39 0.46 33.41
C GLY A 464 -1.46 0.98 32.31
N GLN A 465 -1.70 0.64 31.05
CA GLN A 465 -0.92 1.11 29.89
C GLN A 465 -1.60 2.33 29.23
N ALA A 466 -2.92 2.27 29.05
CA ALA A 466 -3.69 3.27 28.30
C ALA A 466 -3.76 4.65 29.00
N ALA A 467 -3.98 4.70 30.32
CA ALA A 467 -4.11 5.95 31.06
C ALA A 467 -2.84 6.82 31.07
N PRO A 468 -1.63 6.28 31.35
CA PRO A 468 -0.40 7.07 31.29
C PRO A 468 -0.07 7.51 29.86
N LEU A 469 -0.31 6.68 28.84
CA LEU A 469 -0.13 7.04 27.43
C LEU A 469 -1.03 8.21 27.01
N ALA A 470 -2.32 8.14 27.33
CA ALA A 470 -3.27 9.21 27.00
C ALA A 470 -2.91 10.52 27.69
N ARG A 471 -2.49 10.47 28.97
CA ARG A 471 -2.01 11.67 29.70
C ARG A 471 -0.73 12.24 29.09
N GLY A 472 0.24 11.38 28.74
CA GLY A 472 1.49 11.80 28.10
C GLY A 472 1.26 12.48 26.75
N LEU A 473 0.39 11.93 25.91
CA LEU A 473 0.01 12.52 24.63
C LEU A 473 -0.71 13.87 24.82
N ALA A 474 -1.67 13.95 25.76
CA ALA A 474 -2.40 15.18 26.04
C ALA A 474 -1.47 16.31 26.54
N VAL A 475 -0.46 15.99 27.35
CA VAL A 475 0.54 16.96 27.82
C VAL A 475 1.43 17.43 26.67
N ARG A 476 1.90 16.54 25.78
CA ARG A 476 2.71 16.91 24.61
C ARG A 476 1.94 17.82 23.65
N LEU A 477 0.68 17.47 23.33
CA LEU A 477 -0.19 18.29 22.48
C LEU A 477 -0.47 19.67 23.06
N ARG A 478 -0.59 19.80 24.40
CA ARG A 478 -0.73 21.11 25.06
C ARG A 478 0.55 21.93 25.00
N ARG A 479 1.72 21.28 25.10
CA ARG A 479 3.02 21.96 25.06
C ARG A 479 3.34 22.51 23.66
N GLU A 480 2.98 21.77 22.61
CA GLU A 480 3.13 22.21 21.21
C GLU A 480 2.21 23.41 20.89
N ARG A 481 0.95 23.39 21.35
CA ARG A 481 0.04 24.55 21.23
C ARG A 481 0.50 25.78 22.02
N GLY A 482 1.15 25.57 23.17
CA GLY A 482 1.72 26.66 23.97
C GLY A 482 2.96 27.29 23.32
N SER A 483 3.79 26.52 22.63
CA SER A 483 4.94 27.05 21.88
C SER A 483 4.55 27.80 20.60
N GLU A 484 3.44 27.43 19.95
CA GLU A 484 2.92 28.20 18.80
C GLU A 484 2.34 29.56 19.22
N GLN A 485 1.80 29.69 20.44
CA GLN A 485 1.31 30.96 20.98
C GLN A 485 2.43 31.90 21.49
N GLN A 486 3.64 31.41 21.68
CA GLN A 486 4.79 32.20 22.16
C GLN A 486 5.65 32.78 21.04
N TYR A 487 5.39 32.37 19.78
CA TYR A 487 6.05 32.85 18.56
C TYR A 487 5.07 33.46 17.54
N GLY A 488 3.82 33.69 17.94
CA GLY A 488 2.79 34.37 17.14
C GLY A 488 2.80 35.88 17.35
#